data_AF-A0A937QS15-F1
#
_entry.id   AF-A0A937QS15-F1
#
_cell.length_a   1.000
_cell.length_b   1.000
_cell.length_c   1.000
_cell.angle_alpha   90.00
_cell.angle_beta   90.00
_cell.angle_gamma   90.00
#
_symmetry.space_group_name_H-M   'P 1'
#
loop_
_entity.id
_entity.type
_entity.pdbx_description
1 polymer ?
#
loop_
_entity_poly.entity_id
_entity_poly.type
_entity_poly.pdbx_seq_one_letter_code
_entity_poly.pdbx_strand_id
1 'polypeptide(L)'
;MNLQTRQYEQALLEDFGISGALDYLPPIVASADLCGEVTKEAGRLTGLAPGTPVAAGMFDIDACGLSSGVVDESQLCMIVGTWGNNQYISKTPVVDENIFMTSCYSIPGYYLMLEGSATSGSNLEWFVSRFFAAERTIAEEKGGSVYDLCNELVASTQPSEGNIIFLPFLYGSNANQNAKATFLGARNHDARSSQVVPMEKEWDDLVVCHSLNGWHQWSATASMDGISGLSP
;
A
#
# COMPACT_ATOMS: atom_id res chain seq x y z
N MET A 1 17.98 10.38 0.72
CA MET A 1 18.73 9.68 1.79
C MET A 1 19.29 8.40 1.18
N ASN A 2 20.56 8.10 1.45
CA ASN A 2 21.17 6.84 1.04
C ASN A 2 20.70 5.71 1.99
N LEU A 3 20.10 4.65 1.46
CA LEU A 3 19.49 3.57 2.26
C LEU A 3 20.53 2.70 3.00
N GLN A 4 21.78 2.68 2.54
CA GLN A 4 22.86 1.93 3.17
C GLN A 4 23.49 2.72 4.31
N THR A 5 23.85 3.99 4.05
CA THR A 5 24.53 4.83 5.05
C THR A 5 23.55 5.52 6.00
N ARG A 6 22.26 5.62 5.62
CA ARG A 6 21.21 6.37 6.32
C ARG A 6 21.57 7.84 6.52
N GLN A 7 22.31 8.41 5.58
CA GLN A 7 22.71 9.81 5.56
C GLN A 7 22.16 10.52 4.33
N TYR A 8 22.22 11.85 4.34
CA TYR A 8 22.06 12.62 3.11
C TYR A 8 23.19 12.29 2.14
N GLU A 9 22.85 12.21 0.86
CA GLU A 9 23.80 11.88 -0.19
C GLU A 9 24.16 13.17 -0.92
N GLN A 10 25.40 13.62 -0.74
CA GLN A 10 25.87 14.89 -1.30
C GLN A 10 25.86 14.86 -2.83
N ALA A 11 26.25 13.73 -3.42
CA ALA A 11 26.25 13.56 -4.87
C ALA A 11 24.85 13.76 -5.48
N LEU A 12 23.78 13.28 -4.80
CA LEU A 12 22.41 13.52 -5.26
C LEU A 12 22.04 15.00 -5.21
N LEU A 13 22.42 15.72 -4.14
CA LEU A 13 22.15 17.15 -4.05
C LEU A 13 22.88 17.95 -5.14
N GLU A 14 24.10 17.52 -5.50
CA GLU A 14 24.87 18.07 -6.63
C GLU A 14 24.19 17.82 -7.97
N ASP A 15 23.74 16.59 -8.22
CA ASP A 15 23.02 16.22 -9.45
C ASP A 15 21.74 17.04 -9.66
N PHE A 16 21.03 17.35 -8.56
CA PHE A 16 19.84 18.22 -8.58
C PHE A 16 20.17 19.73 -8.59
N GLY A 17 21.45 20.13 -8.53
CA GLY A 17 21.87 21.54 -8.53
C GLY A 17 21.54 22.29 -7.24
N ILE A 18 21.38 21.56 -6.12
CA ILE A 18 20.95 22.08 -4.82
C ILE A 18 21.96 21.76 -3.70
N SER A 19 23.25 21.68 -4.01
CA SER A 19 24.31 21.36 -3.03
C SER A 19 24.29 22.23 -1.77
N GLY A 20 23.91 23.51 -1.90
CA GLY A 20 23.77 24.43 -0.76
C GLY A 20 22.60 24.12 0.18
N ALA A 21 21.73 23.17 -0.17
CA ALA A 21 20.60 22.76 0.66
C ALA A 21 21.02 21.91 1.86
N LEU A 22 22.21 21.28 1.83
CA LEU A 22 22.65 20.34 2.87
C LEU A 22 22.59 20.95 4.28
N ASP A 23 23.03 22.20 4.43
CA ASP A 23 23.06 22.91 5.73
C ASP A 23 21.67 23.24 6.29
N TYR A 24 20.62 23.11 5.47
CA TYR A 24 19.23 23.34 5.86
C TYR A 24 18.48 22.05 6.17
N LEU A 25 19.09 20.89 5.94
CA LEU A 25 18.45 19.61 6.21
C LEU A 25 18.60 19.25 7.70
N PRO A 26 17.52 18.80 8.36
CA PRO A 26 17.57 18.40 9.76
C PRO A 26 18.43 17.14 9.93
N PRO A 27 19.03 16.89 11.11
CA PRO A 27 19.73 15.64 11.35
C PRO A 27 18.78 14.44 11.18
N ILE A 28 19.26 13.37 10.56
CA ILE A 28 18.51 12.12 10.43
C ILE A 28 18.61 11.36 11.76
N VAL A 29 17.46 11.01 12.31
CA VAL A 29 17.29 10.28 13.58
C VAL A 29 16.33 9.12 13.39
N ALA A 30 16.34 8.14 14.30
CA ALA A 30 15.39 7.03 14.25
C ALA A 30 14.00 7.48 14.75
N SER A 31 12.94 6.80 14.27
CA SER A 31 11.56 7.22 14.54
C SER A 31 11.19 7.30 16.02
N ALA A 32 11.80 6.45 16.86
CA ALA A 32 11.55 6.39 18.29
C ALA A 32 12.56 7.21 19.12
N ASP A 33 13.52 7.90 18.50
CA ASP A 33 14.49 8.73 19.22
C ASP A 33 13.78 9.88 19.93
N LEU A 34 14.25 10.20 21.14
CA LEU A 34 13.78 11.36 21.90
C LEU A 34 14.30 12.64 21.26
N CYS A 35 13.45 13.35 20.53
CA CYS A 35 13.79 14.60 19.85
C CYS A 35 13.51 15.86 20.68
N GLY A 36 12.94 15.70 21.86
CA GLY A 36 12.73 16.77 22.81
C GLY A 36 11.55 16.51 23.71
N GLU A 37 11.02 17.59 24.27
CA GLU A 37 9.88 17.55 25.17
C GLU A 37 8.88 18.66 24.80
N VAL A 38 7.61 18.43 25.14
CA VAL A 38 6.57 19.44 25.02
C VAL A 38 6.98 20.68 25.82
N THR A 39 7.14 21.82 25.14
CA THR A 39 7.48 23.09 25.80
C THR A 39 6.30 23.64 26.60
N LYS A 40 6.55 24.56 27.53
CA LYS A 40 5.47 25.25 28.26
C LYS A 40 4.47 25.93 27.33
N GLU A 41 4.96 26.56 26.26
CA GLU A 41 4.11 27.24 25.28
C GLU A 41 3.31 26.25 24.45
N ALA A 42 3.93 25.16 23.97
CA ALA A 42 3.21 24.10 23.26
C ALA A 42 2.14 23.44 24.15
N GLY A 43 2.44 23.20 25.43
CA GLY A 43 1.47 22.66 26.38
C GLY A 43 0.27 23.58 26.61
N ARG A 44 0.49 24.90 26.65
CA ARG A 44 -0.60 25.90 26.74
C ARG A 44 -1.52 25.88 25.51
N LEU A 45 -0.98 25.64 24.32
CA LEU A 45 -1.73 25.63 23.06
C LEU A 45 -2.47 24.31 22.80
N THR A 46 -1.89 23.18 23.24
CA THR A 46 -2.38 21.83 22.89
C THR A 46 -3.08 21.12 24.04
N GLY A 47 -2.90 21.57 25.29
CA GLY A 47 -3.35 20.89 26.49
C GLY A 47 -2.43 19.76 26.96
N LEU A 48 -1.33 19.49 26.24
CA LEU A 48 -0.34 18.49 26.64
C LEU A 48 0.49 18.98 27.84
N ALA A 49 0.93 18.05 28.69
CA ALA A 49 1.76 18.39 29.85
C ALA A 49 3.17 18.84 29.39
N PRO A 50 3.67 20.01 29.82
CA PRO A 50 5.04 20.40 29.57
C PRO A 50 6.03 19.37 30.14
N GLY A 51 7.10 19.07 29.42
CA GLY A 51 8.05 18.01 29.76
C GLY A 51 7.67 16.62 29.24
N THR A 52 6.52 16.47 28.56
CA THR A 52 6.16 15.18 27.93
C THR A 52 7.17 14.85 26.82
N PRO A 53 7.80 13.67 26.82
CA PRO A 53 8.72 13.23 25.78
C PRO A 53 8.10 13.25 24.37
N VAL A 54 8.85 13.72 23.38
CA VAL A 54 8.44 13.77 21.97
C VAL A 54 9.40 12.94 21.13
N ALA A 55 8.87 11.92 20.45
CA ALA A 55 9.61 11.10 19.50
C ALA A 55 9.84 11.84 18.17
N ALA A 56 10.84 11.43 17.38
CA ALA A 56 11.10 11.96 16.04
C ALA A 56 9.88 11.85 15.10
N GLY A 57 9.10 10.79 15.27
CA GLY A 57 7.96 10.47 14.43
C GLY A 57 8.32 9.50 13.31
N MET A 58 7.29 9.09 12.58
CA MET A 58 7.41 8.14 11.48
C MET A 58 6.51 8.56 10.34
N PHE A 59 6.77 7.99 9.17
CA PHE A 59 5.93 8.13 8.00
C PHE A 59 4.54 7.52 8.26
N ASP A 60 3.48 8.06 7.68
CA ASP A 60 2.10 7.60 7.94
C ASP A 60 1.87 6.16 7.46
N ILE A 61 2.47 5.77 6.34
CA ILE A 61 2.48 4.41 5.82
C ILE A 61 3.16 3.45 6.81
N ASP A 62 4.31 3.84 7.38
CA ASP A 62 4.99 3.07 8.42
C ASP A 62 4.10 2.90 9.66
N ALA A 63 3.46 3.98 10.12
CA ALA A 63 2.55 3.96 11.26
C ALA A 63 1.34 3.03 11.00
N CYS A 64 0.82 3.02 9.77
CA CYS A 64 -0.26 2.14 9.38
C CYS A 64 0.18 0.67 9.37
N GLY A 65 1.35 0.36 8.82
CA GLY A 65 1.92 -0.98 8.86
C GLY A 65 2.15 -1.46 10.30
N LEU A 66 2.74 -0.61 11.14
CA LEU A 66 3.06 -0.95 12.53
C LEU A 66 1.80 -1.20 13.36
N SER A 67 0.80 -0.33 13.22
CA SER A 67 -0.49 -0.49 13.92
C SER A 67 -1.31 -1.68 13.42
N SER A 68 -1.09 -2.11 12.17
CA SER A 68 -1.67 -3.33 11.60
C SER A 68 -0.90 -4.60 11.97
N GLY A 69 0.24 -4.50 12.68
CA GLY A 69 1.02 -5.63 13.16
C GLY A 69 2.17 -6.08 12.25
N VAL A 70 2.60 -5.26 11.29
CA VAL A 70 3.80 -5.54 10.47
C VAL A 70 5.05 -5.24 11.29
N VAL A 71 5.52 -6.24 12.05
CA VAL A 71 6.66 -6.11 12.98
C VAL A 71 7.85 -6.98 12.59
N ASP A 72 7.66 -7.91 11.65
CA ASP A 72 8.68 -8.73 11.03
C ASP A 72 8.33 -9.08 9.57
N GLU A 73 9.15 -9.92 8.92
CA GLU A 73 9.05 -10.23 7.48
C GLU A 73 7.92 -11.22 7.15
N SER A 74 7.20 -11.73 8.15
CA SER A 74 6.09 -12.68 7.97
C SER A 74 4.73 -12.02 7.75
N GLN A 75 4.63 -10.70 7.91
CA GLN A 75 3.37 -9.97 7.76
C GLN A 75 3.37 -9.09 6.50
N LEU A 76 2.18 -8.96 5.91
CA LEU A 76 1.84 -8.02 4.86
C LEU A 76 0.73 -7.10 5.39
N CYS A 77 0.83 -5.80 5.11
CA CYS A 77 -0.25 -4.85 5.34
C CYS A 77 -0.80 -4.39 3.99
N MET A 78 -2.12 -4.42 3.85
CA MET A 78 -2.84 -3.88 2.71
C MET A 78 -3.71 -2.74 3.20
N ILE A 79 -3.46 -1.55 2.66
CA ILE A 79 -4.26 -0.35 2.91
C ILE A 79 -5.16 -0.15 1.72
N VAL A 80 -6.45 -0.19 2.00
CA VAL A 80 -7.49 -0.21 0.99
C VAL A 80 -8.29 1.07 1.08
N GLY A 81 -8.13 1.95 0.10
CA GLY A 81 -8.82 3.24 0.02
C GLY A 81 -9.01 3.66 -1.44
N THR A 82 -9.07 4.97 -1.71
CA THR A 82 -9.09 5.49 -3.09
C THR A 82 -7.90 4.96 -3.89
N TRP A 83 -6.73 4.95 -3.24
CA TRP A 83 -5.51 4.28 -3.65
C TRP A 83 -5.33 3.02 -2.81
N GLY A 84 -4.74 1.99 -3.41
CA GLY A 84 -4.31 0.78 -2.70
C GLY A 84 -2.83 0.87 -2.39
N ASN A 85 -2.44 0.56 -1.16
CA ASN A 85 -1.03 0.45 -0.78
C ASN A 85 -0.77 -0.90 -0.13
N ASN A 86 0.11 -1.69 -0.73
CA ASN A 86 0.53 -2.98 -0.22
C ASN A 86 1.96 -2.89 0.26
N GLN A 87 2.21 -3.31 1.49
CA GLN A 87 3.51 -3.13 2.10
C GLN A 87 3.93 -4.32 2.96
N TYR A 88 5.22 -4.63 2.87
CA TYR A 88 5.91 -5.58 3.75
C TYR A 88 7.26 -5.01 4.14
N ILE A 89 7.88 -5.61 5.15
CA ILE A 89 9.20 -5.21 5.61
C ILE A 89 10.23 -6.30 5.39
N SER A 90 11.48 -5.90 5.23
CA SER A 90 12.62 -6.80 5.05
C SER A 90 13.88 -6.23 5.69
N LYS A 91 14.78 -7.10 6.14
CA LYS A 91 16.12 -6.68 6.60
C LYS A 91 17.05 -6.27 5.45
N THR A 92 16.69 -6.60 4.21
CA THR A 92 17.44 -6.24 3.01
C THR A 92 16.56 -5.38 2.12
N PRO A 93 17.01 -4.18 1.70
CA PRO A 93 16.22 -3.34 0.82
C PRO A 93 16.12 -4.02 -0.55
N VAL A 94 14.90 -4.09 -1.10
CA VAL A 94 14.67 -4.50 -2.47
C VAL A 94 14.49 -3.25 -3.32
N VAL A 95 15.32 -3.07 -4.34
CA VAL A 95 15.19 -1.95 -5.30
C VAL A 95 14.95 -2.57 -6.66
N ASP A 96 13.71 -2.44 -7.14
CA ASP A 96 13.24 -3.02 -8.39
C ASP A 96 12.31 -2.02 -9.08
N GLU A 97 12.28 -2.01 -10.41
CA GLU A 97 11.42 -1.12 -11.19
C GLU A 97 9.91 -1.34 -10.96
N ASN A 98 9.54 -2.53 -10.46
CA ASN A 98 8.17 -2.91 -10.15
C ASN A 98 7.79 -2.61 -8.70
N ILE A 99 8.73 -2.16 -7.85
CA ILE A 99 8.45 -1.71 -6.48
C ILE A 99 8.30 -0.20 -6.52
N PHE A 100 7.14 0.29 -6.09
CA PHE A 100 6.82 1.72 -6.13
C PHE A 100 7.78 2.54 -5.26
N MET A 101 8.07 2.06 -4.05
CA MET A 101 9.00 2.74 -3.15
C MET A 101 9.67 1.79 -2.18
N THR A 102 10.95 2.04 -1.92
CA THR A 102 11.72 1.39 -0.86
C THR A 102 12.27 2.45 0.09
N SER A 103 11.96 2.32 1.38
CA SER A 103 12.39 3.28 2.42
C SER A 103 12.92 2.56 3.66
N CYS A 104 13.56 3.30 4.56
CA CYS A 104 13.79 2.78 5.92
C CYS A 104 12.43 2.63 6.63
N TYR A 105 12.30 1.58 7.45
CA TYR A 105 11.12 1.37 8.27
C TYR A 105 11.32 1.90 9.70
N SER A 106 10.21 2.22 10.37
CA SER A 106 10.19 2.70 11.77
C SER A 106 10.89 1.77 12.77
N ILE A 107 10.90 0.45 12.52
CA ILE A 107 11.68 -0.53 13.32
C ILE A 107 13.12 -0.56 12.81
N PRO A 108 14.13 -0.24 13.64
CA PRO A 108 15.52 -0.22 13.21
C PRO A 108 15.98 -1.55 12.61
N GLY A 109 16.63 -1.48 11.43
CA GLY A 109 17.15 -2.65 10.73
C GLY A 109 16.20 -3.21 9.68
N TYR A 110 14.96 -2.71 9.60
CA TYR A 110 14.03 -3.04 8.54
C TYR A 110 13.94 -1.93 7.50
N TYR A 111 13.62 -2.36 6.29
CA TYR A 111 13.25 -1.56 5.14
C TYR A 111 11.80 -1.85 4.80
N LEU A 112 11.09 -0.82 4.36
CA LEU A 112 9.74 -0.93 3.83
C LEU A 112 9.83 -1.13 2.33
N MET A 113 9.11 -2.12 1.81
CA MET A 113 8.80 -2.23 0.39
C MET A 113 7.32 -1.93 0.23
N LEU A 114 7.05 -0.87 -0.51
CA LEU A 114 5.71 -0.37 -0.77
C LEU A 114 5.41 -0.54 -2.26
N GLU A 115 4.27 -1.15 -2.55
CA GLU A 115 3.60 -1.09 -3.84
C GLU A 115 2.34 -0.22 -3.66
N GLY A 116 2.10 0.68 -4.61
CA GLY A 116 1.00 1.63 -4.55
C GLY A 116 0.27 1.69 -5.89
N SER A 117 -1.02 1.38 -5.90
CA SER A 117 -1.88 1.47 -7.07
C SER A 117 -2.83 2.66 -6.98
N ALA A 118 -2.95 3.40 -8.09
CA ALA A 118 -3.87 4.53 -8.25
C ALA A 118 -5.35 4.13 -8.15
N THR A 119 -5.63 2.84 -8.23
CA THR A 119 -6.98 2.29 -8.20
C THR A 119 -7.06 1.15 -7.19
N SER A 120 -7.94 1.32 -6.20
CA SER A 120 -8.36 0.28 -5.26
C SER A 120 -9.88 0.41 -5.09
N GLY A 121 -10.37 0.97 -4.00
CA GLY A 121 -11.81 1.14 -3.79
C GLY A 121 -12.49 2.11 -4.74
N SER A 122 -11.71 2.97 -5.40
CA SER A 122 -12.20 3.79 -6.50
C SER A 122 -12.74 2.98 -7.69
N ASN A 123 -12.24 1.76 -7.93
CA ASN A 123 -12.79 0.88 -8.98
C ASN A 123 -14.21 0.42 -8.65
N LEU A 124 -14.44 -0.03 -7.42
CA LEU A 124 -15.78 -0.45 -7.01
C LEU A 124 -16.73 0.73 -6.98
N GLU A 125 -16.34 1.88 -6.42
CA GLU A 125 -17.21 3.07 -6.44
C GLU A 125 -17.54 3.49 -7.87
N TRP A 126 -16.57 3.49 -8.79
CA TRP A 126 -16.83 3.75 -10.20
C TRP A 126 -17.82 2.73 -10.79
N PHE A 127 -17.60 1.45 -10.54
CA PHE A 127 -18.44 0.39 -11.08
C PHE A 127 -19.87 0.49 -10.53
N VAL A 128 -20.04 0.61 -9.23
CA VAL A 128 -21.33 0.78 -8.57
C VAL A 128 -22.04 2.03 -9.08
N SER A 129 -21.34 3.17 -9.17
CA SER A 129 -21.92 4.42 -9.67
C SER A 129 -22.35 4.36 -11.14
N ARG A 130 -21.71 3.55 -11.97
CA ARG A 130 -22.03 3.44 -13.42
C ARG A 130 -23.03 2.34 -13.72
N PHE A 131 -22.93 1.21 -13.03
CA PHE A 131 -23.66 0.00 -13.35
C PHE A 131 -24.78 -0.29 -12.36
N PHE A 132 -24.80 0.32 -11.18
CA PHE A 132 -25.82 0.13 -10.13
C PHE A 132 -26.55 1.43 -9.74
N ALA A 133 -26.58 2.42 -10.64
CA ALA A 133 -27.14 3.74 -10.35
C ALA A 133 -28.61 3.71 -9.90
N ALA A 134 -29.44 2.84 -10.51
CA ALA A 134 -30.84 2.71 -10.14
C ALA A 134 -31.01 2.02 -8.77
N GLU A 135 -30.25 0.96 -8.53
CA GLU A 135 -30.23 0.23 -7.27
C GLU A 135 -29.74 1.12 -6.12
N ARG A 136 -28.79 2.02 -6.40
CA ARG A 136 -28.32 3.03 -5.46
C ARG A 136 -29.44 3.95 -5.01
N THR A 137 -30.21 4.52 -5.93
CA THR A 137 -31.36 5.36 -5.58
C THR A 137 -32.37 4.58 -4.74
N ILE A 138 -32.69 3.34 -5.12
CA ILE A 138 -33.65 2.50 -4.39
C ILE A 138 -33.14 2.17 -2.98
N ALA A 139 -31.84 1.88 -2.82
CA ALA A 139 -31.24 1.59 -1.52
C ALA A 139 -31.28 2.82 -0.62
N GLU A 140 -30.90 3.99 -1.14
CA GLU A 140 -30.93 5.27 -0.43
C GLU A 140 -32.35 5.65 0.02
N GLU A 141 -33.36 5.48 -0.85
CA GLU A 141 -34.79 5.70 -0.50
C GLU A 141 -35.28 4.80 0.62
N LYS A 142 -34.70 3.59 0.74
CA LYS A 142 -34.99 2.63 1.80
C LYS A 142 -34.12 2.80 3.05
N GLY A 143 -33.21 3.79 3.05
CA GLY A 143 -32.26 4.03 4.14
C GLY A 143 -31.13 2.99 4.25
N GLY A 144 -30.86 2.25 3.17
CA GLY A 144 -29.78 1.26 3.08
C GLY A 144 -28.65 1.68 2.13
N SER A 145 -27.73 0.76 1.87
CA SER A 145 -26.58 0.99 0.99
C SER A 145 -26.63 0.06 -0.23
N VAL A 146 -26.29 0.59 -1.41
CA VAL A 146 -26.09 -0.24 -2.61
C VAL A 146 -24.96 -1.26 -2.42
N TYR A 147 -24.01 -0.96 -1.54
CA TYR A 147 -22.91 -1.86 -1.21
C TYR A 147 -23.39 -3.14 -0.51
N ASP A 148 -24.51 -3.08 0.23
CA ASP A 148 -25.10 -4.28 0.85
C ASP A 148 -25.57 -5.26 -0.22
N LEU A 149 -26.21 -4.75 -1.28
CA LEU A 149 -26.60 -5.55 -2.44
C LEU A 149 -25.37 -6.12 -3.18
N CYS A 150 -24.30 -5.34 -3.35
CA CYS A 150 -23.07 -5.84 -3.96
C CYS A 150 -22.48 -7.01 -3.14
N ASN A 151 -22.39 -6.84 -1.81
CA ASN A 151 -21.91 -7.88 -0.90
C ASN A 151 -22.76 -9.15 -0.99
N GLU A 152 -24.09 -9.03 -1.07
CA GLU A 152 -25.01 -10.17 -1.26
C GLU A 152 -24.78 -10.88 -2.60
N LEU A 153 -24.55 -10.14 -3.68
CA LEU A 153 -24.26 -10.69 -5.00
C LEU A 153 -22.93 -11.45 -5.03
N VAL A 154 -21.91 -10.93 -4.34
CA VAL A 154 -20.62 -11.63 -4.22
C VAL A 154 -20.75 -12.86 -3.33
N ALA A 155 -21.39 -12.75 -2.17
CA ALA A 155 -21.59 -13.86 -1.25
C ALA A 155 -22.41 -15.02 -1.86
N SER A 156 -23.29 -14.72 -2.83
CA SER A 156 -24.09 -15.72 -3.55
C SER A 156 -23.41 -16.33 -4.78
N THR A 157 -22.22 -15.87 -5.16
CA THR A 157 -21.49 -16.38 -6.33
C THR A 157 -20.34 -17.29 -5.91
N GLN A 158 -20.23 -18.47 -6.52
CA GLN A 158 -19.13 -19.38 -6.22
C GLN A 158 -17.84 -18.94 -6.94
N PRO A 159 -16.64 -19.16 -6.36
CA PRO A 159 -15.38 -18.82 -7.02
C PRO A 159 -15.22 -19.42 -8.42
N SER A 160 -15.78 -20.62 -8.66
CA SER A 160 -15.78 -21.31 -9.95
C SER A 160 -16.74 -20.75 -11.00
N GLU A 161 -17.64 -19.85 -10.61
CA GLU A 161 -18.60 -19.20 -11.51
C GLU A 161 -18.05 -17.90 -12.11
N GLY A 162 -16.91 -17.41 -11.60
CA GLY A 162 -16.23 -16.22 -12.09
C GLY A 162 -15.37 -16.52 -13.32
N ASN A 163 -15.87 -16.20 -14.51
CA ASN A 163 -15.13 -16.31 -15.78
C ASN A 163 -14.71 -14.95 -16.36
N ILE A 164 -15.07 -13.86 -15.67
CA ILE A 164 -14.75 -12.51 -16.07
C ILE A 164 -13.51 -12.06 -15.30
N ILE A 165 -12.53 -11.53 -16.04
CA ILE A 165 -11.35 -10.87 -15.47
C ILE A 165 -11.56 -9.38 -15.66
N PHE A 166 -11.43 -8.61 -14.58
CA PHE A 166 -11.29 -7.16 -14.68
C PHE A 166 -9.80 -6.80 -14.67
N LEU A 167 -9.46 -5.71 -15.36
CA LEU A 167 -8.18 -5.05 -15.27
C LEU A 167 -8.41 -3.65 -14.67
N PRO A 168 -7.77 -3.26 -13.55
CA PRO A 168 -8.21 -2.13 -12.73
C PRO A 168 -7.78 -0.74 -13.22
N PHE A 169 -7.38 -0.60 -14.48
CA PHE A 169 -6.61 0.56 -14.94
C PHE A 169 -7.49 1.77 -15.32
N LEU A 170 -8.40 2.20 -14.43
CA LEU A 170 -9.24 3.39 -14.66
C LEU A 170 -8.40 4.68 -14.78
N TYR A 171 -7.30 4.76 -14.04
CA TYR A 171 -6.36 5.89 -14.05
C TYR A 171 -5.00 5.52 -14.67
N GLY A 172 -4.94 4.44 -15.44
CA GLY A 172 -3.68 3.86 -15.92
C GLY A 172 -3.03 2.97 -14.86
N SER A 173 -1.73 2.74 -15.03
CA SER A 173 -0.88 1.97 -14.11
C SER A 173 0.49 2.63 -13.99
N ASN A 174 1.26 2.29 -12.96
CA ASN A 174 2.63 2.78 -12.79
C ASN A 174 3.55 2.37 -13.96
N ALA A 175 3.32 1.20 -14.56
CA ALA A 175 4.07 0.72 -15.72
C ALA A 175 3.63 1.37 -17.04
N ASN A 176 2.35 1.73 -17.17
CA ASN A 176 1.81 2.34 -18.39
C ASN A 176 0.61 3.24 -18.07
N GLN A 177 0.81 4.55 -18.24
CA GLN A 177 -0.23 5.57 -18.03
C GLN A 177 -1.40 5.47 -19.03
N ASN A 178 -1.19 4.84 -20.18
CA ASN A 178 -2.24 4.61 -21.18
C ASN A 178 -2.98 3.27 -20.99
N ALA A 179 -2.68 2.52 -19.93
CA ALA A 179 -3.45 1.34 -19.58
C ALA A 179 -4.92 1.71 -19.33
N LYS A 180 -5.84 0.81 -19.66
CA LYS A 180 -7.29 1.06 -19.61
C LYS A 180 -8.01 -0.04 -18.88
N ALA A 181 -8.98 0.36 -18.07
CA ALA A 181 -9.90 -0.57 -17.43
C ALA A 181 -10.58 -1.45 -18.48
N THR A 182 -10.58 -2.76 -18.26
CA THR A 182 -11.06 -3.74 -19.24
C THR A 182 -11.78 -4.89 -18.56
N PHE A 183 -12.96 -5.26 -19.05
CA PHE A 183 -13.61 -6.53 -18.72
C PHE A 183 -13.29 -7.56 -19.81
N LEU A 184 -12.67 -8.67 -19.43
CA LEU A 184 -12.31 -9.76 -20.32
C LEU A 184 -13.13 -11.00 -19.98
N GLY A 185 -13.59 -11.73 -21.00
CA GLY A 185 -14.29 -13.01 -20.82
C GLY A 185 -15.82 -12.94 -20.70
N ALA A 186 -16.41 -11.74 -20.74
CA ALA A 186 -17.86 -11.56 -20.63
C ALA A 186 -18.65 -12.21 -21.80
N ARG A 187 -19.77 -12.84 -21.46
CA ARG A 187 -20.71 -13.54 -22.35
C ARG A 187 -22.15 -13.12 -22.04
N ASN A 188 -23.04 -13.40 -22.99
CA ASN A 188 -24.45 -13.00 -22.90
C ASN A 188 -25.24 -13.63 -21.74
N HIS A 189 -24.79 -14.77 -21.21
CA HIS A 189 -25.44 -15.51 -20.14
C HIS A 189 -24.82 -15.25 -18.77
N ASP A 190 -23.78 -14.41 -18.70
CA ASP A 190 -23.15 -14.09 -17.43
C ASP A 190 -24.12 -13.29 -16.57
N ALA A 191 -24.28 -13.74 -15.33
CA ALA A 191 -25.08 -13.04 -14.35
C ALA A 191 -24.41 -11.70 -13.99
N ARG A 192 -25.20 -10.75 -13.51
CA ARG A 192 -24.67 -9.47 -13.04
C ARG A 192 -23.70 -9.63 -11.87
N SER A 193 -23.91 -10.65 -11.03
CA SER A 193 -22.99 -10.99 -9.93
C SER A 193 -21.59 -11.36 -10.44
N SER A 194 -21.48 -12.04 -11.59
CA SER A 194 -20.21 -12.36 -12.25
C SER A 194 -19.42 -11.12 -12.70
N GLN A 195 -20.03 -9.93 -12.74
CA GLN A 195 -19.37 -8.66 -13.04
C GLN A 195 -18.96 -7.90 -11.77
N VAL A 196 -19.66 -8.11 -10.64
CA VAL A 196 -19.33 -7.53 -9.33
C VAL A 196 -18.17 -8.29 -8.70
N VAL A 197 -18.17 -9.62 -8.80
CA VAL A 197 -17.15 -10.50 -8.18
C VAL A 197 -15.73 -10.14 -8.59
N PRO A 198 -15.39 -9.86 -9.88
CA PRO A 198 -14.06 -9.41 -10.25
C PRO A 198 -13.73 -8.04 -9.67
N MET A 199 -14.73 -7.16 -9.47
CA MET A 199 -14.49 -5.89 -8.80
C MET A 199 -14.05 -6.13 -7.38
N GLU A 200 -14.65 -7.09 -6.64
CA GLU A 200 -14.30 -7.49 -5.27
C GLU A 200 -13.06 -8.41 -5.16
N LYS A 201 -12.80 -9.28 -6.13
CA LYS A 201 -11.61 -10.14 -6.17
C LYS A 201 -10.33 -9.40 -6.55
N GLU A 202 -10.42 -8.34 -7.35
CA GLU A 202 -9.25 -7.48 -7.61
C GLU A 202 -8.68 -6.85 -6.33
N TRP A 203 -9.49 -6.73 -5.26
CA TRP A 203 -9.03 -6.25 -3.96
C TRP A 203 -8.06 -7.23 -3.31
N ASP A 204 -8.21 -8.54 -3.59
CA ASP A 204 -7.44 -9.61 -2.95
C ASP A 204 -6.33 -10.18 -3.85
N ASP A 205 -6.46 -10.14 -5.18
CA ASP A 205 -5.62 -10.97 -6.06
C ASP A 205 -4.64 -10.20 -6.97
N LEU A 206 -5.04 -9.07 -7.58
CA LEU A 206 -4.28 -8.48 -8.71
C LEU A 206 -3.14 -7.55 -8.26
N VAL A 207 -3.38 -6.75 -7.21
CA VAL A 207 -2.33 -5.95 -6.55
C VAL A 207 -1.45 -6.86 -5.70
N VAL A 208 -2.07 -7.83 -5.03
CA VAL A 208 -1.40 -8.84 -4.21
C VAL A 208 -0.48 -9.71 -5.06
N CYS A 209 -0.84 -10.19 -6.25
CA CYS A 209 0.08 -10.99 -7.07
C CYS A 209 1.34 -10.23 -7.54
N HIS A 210 1.26 -8.92 -7.80
CA HIS A 210 2.45 -8.14 -8.17
C HIS A 210 3.36 -7.93 -6.95
N SER A 211 2.78 -7.58 -5.80
CA SER A 211 3.50 -7.43 -4.53
C SER A 211 4.05 -8.78 -4.01
N LEU A 212 3.29 -9.86 -4.18
CA LEU A 212 3.65 -11.23 -3.81
C LEU A 212 4.69 -11.81 -4.76
N ASN A 213 4.77 -11.40 -6.03
CA ASN A 213 5.90 -11.82 -6.86
C ASN A 213 7.23 -11.26 -6.34
N GLY A 214 7.24 -10.00 -5.89
CA GLY A 214 8.39 -9.43 -5.18
C GLY A 214 8.68 -10.13 -3.84
N TRP A 215 7.64 -10.36 -3.03
CA TRP A 215 7.76 -11.05 -1.74
C TRP A 215 8.13 -12.54 -1.87
N HIS A 216 7.62 -13.25 -2.87
CA HIS A 216 7.95 -14.65 -3.15
C HIS A 216 9.34 -14.78 -3.77
N GLN A 217 9.74 -13.91 -4.70
CA GLN A 217 11.13 -13.86 -5.19
C GLN A 217 12.10 -13.63 -4.03
N TRP A 218 11.77 -12.74 -3.10
CA TRP A 218 12.54 -12.52 -1.87
C TRP A 218 12.52 -13.75 -0.94
N SER A 219 11.35 -14.33 -0.64
CA SER A 219 11.23 -15.50 0.25
C SER A 219 11.97 -16.72 -0.32
N ALA A 220 11.95 -16.89 -1.65
CA ALA A 220 12.66 -17.96 -2.34
C ALA A 220 14.17 -17.73 -2.30
N THR A 221 14.67 -16.50 -2.51
CA THR A 221 16.10 -16.19 -2.39
C THR A 221 16.60 -16.29 -0.94
N ALA A 222 15.85 -15.78 0.05
CA ALA A 222 16.16 -15.91 1.47
C ALA A 222 16.20 -17.39 1.92
N SER A 223 15.36 -18.26 1.34
CA SER A 223 15.39 -19.70 1.60
C SER A 223 16.59 -20.42 0.96
N MET A 224 17.17 -19.88 -0.11
CA MET A 224 18.35 -20.46 -0.79
C MET A 224 19.67 -20.04 -0.12
N ASP A 225 19.76 -18.83 0.44
CA ASP A 225 20.95 -18.37 1.15
C ASP A 225 21.18 -19.12 2.48
N GLY A 226 20.14 -19.74 3.04
CA GLY A 226 20.21 -20.65 4.19
C GLY A 226 20.78 -22.04 3.90
N ILE A 227 21.06 -22.39 2.63
CA ILE A 227 21.50 -23.75 2.23
C ILE A 227 23.00 -23.80 1.86
N SER A 228 23.72 -22.66 1.88
CA SER A 228 25.15 -22.62 1.54
C SER A 228 26.12 -23.17 2.61
N GLY A 229 25.61 -23.80 3.67
CA GLY A 229 26.40 -24.31 4.81
C GLY A 229 26.76 -25.80 4.80
N LEU A 230 26.40 -26.58 3.78
CA LEU A 230 26.73 -28.00 3.73
C LEU A 230 27.37 -28.38 2.39
N SER A 231 28.69 -28.40 2.39
CA SER A 231 29.53 -29.28 1.56
C SER A 231 30.24 -30.26 2.51
N PRO A 232 30.59 -31.49 2.12
CA PRO A 232 30.91 -31.95 0.76
C PRO A 232 29.85 -32.86 0.10
#